data_AF-N1PXK1-F1
#
_entry.id   AF-N1PXK1-F1
#
_cell.length_a   1.000
_cell.length_b   1.000
_cell.length_c   1.000
_cell.angle_alpha   90.00
_cell.angle_beta   90.00
_cell.angle_gamma   90.00
#
_symmetry.space_group_name_H-M   'P 1'
#
loop_
_entity.id
_entity.type
_entity.pdbx_description
1 polymer ?
#
loop_
_entity_poly.entity_id
_entity_poly.type
_entity_poly.pdbx_seq_one_letter_code
_entity_poly.pdbx_strand_id
1 'polypeptide(L)' 'KHKTAFQRRSTPPGFWDTGFPSTQEDEVNRAQAKEAERREVEQRYREAMREAGRWKFR' A
#
# COMPACT_ATOMS: atom_id res chain seq x y z
N LYS A 1 4.02 -15.44 -26.38
CA LYS A 1 3.66 -15.76 -24.97
C LYS A 1 3.95 -14.51 -24.12
N HIS A 2 2.98 -13.61 -23.97
CA HIS A 2 3.09 -12.38 -23.16
C HIS A 2 1.89 -12.31 -22.23
N LYS A 3 2.00 -12.91 -21.05
CA LYS A 3 1.03 -12.68 -19.98
C LYS A 3 1.73 -12.69 -18.65
N THR A 4 2.68 -11.76 -18.50
CA THR A 4 3.11 -11.34 -17.17
C THR A 4 1.98 -10.46 -16.65
N ALA A 5 1.15 -10.99 -15.75
CA ALA A 5 0.15 -10.19 -15.07
C ALA A 5 0.89 -9.28 -14.08
N PHE A 6 1.28 -8.09 -14.51
CA PHE A 6 1.75 -7.07 -13.58
C PHE A 6 0.59 -6.76 -12.63
N GLN A 7 0.78 -7.04 -11.34
CA GLN A 7 -0.14 -6.54 -10.33
C GLN A 7 -0.17 -5.02 -10.45
N ARG A 8 -1.37 -4.46 -10.65
CA ARG A 8 -1.56 -3.02 -10.61
C ARG A 8 -1.20 -2.54 -9.21
N ARG A 9 -0.27 -1.59 -9.13
CA ARG A 9 0.01 -0.89 -7.87
C ARG A 9 -1.28 -0.19 -7.41
N SER A 10 -1.55 -0.20 -6.12
CA SER A 10 -2.63 0.62 -5.56
C SER A 10 -2.29 2.09 -5.74
N THR A 11 -3.23 2.86 -6.27
CA THR A 11 -3.14 4.32 -6.29
C THR A 11 -3.31 4.85 -4.86
N PRO A 12 -2.55 5.87 -4.41
CA PRO A 12 -2.76 6.48 -3.09
C PRO A 12 -4.17 7.05 -2.91
N PRO A 13 -4.70 7.09 -1.67
CA PRO A 13 -5.94 7.81 -1.36
C PRO A 13 -5.89 9.26 -1.84
N GLY A 14 -6.98 9.74 -2.45
CA GLY A 14 -7.11 11.10 -2.96
C GLY A 14 -6.33 11.44 -4.25
N PHE A 15 -5.58 10.50 -4.84
CA PHE A 15 -4.73 10.80 -6.02
C PHE A 15 -5.49 11.32 -7.24
N TRP A 16 -6.73 10.89 -7.44
CA TRP A 16 -7.57 11.30 -8.58
C TRP A 16 -8.59 12.38 -8.23
N ASP A 17 -8.54 12.91 -7.01
CA ASP A 17 -9.45 13.99 -6.63
C ASP A 17 -9.01 15.27 -7.33
N THR A 18 -9.94 15.85 -8.09
CA THR A 18 -9.68 17.05 -8.90
C THR A 18 -9.86 18.35 -8.11
N GLY A 19 -10.36 18.26 -6.87
CA GLY A 19 -10.63 19.40 -5.99
C GLY A 19 -9.67 19.48 -4.80
N PHE A 20 -9.77 20.57 -4.03
CA PHE A 20 -9.06 20.66 -2.74
C PHE A 20 -9.85 19.88 -1.68
N PRO A 21 -9.21 18.94 -0.95
CA PRO A 21 -9.86 18.23 0.12
C PRO A 21 -10.22 19.18 1.26
N SER A 22 -11.37 18.93 1.88
CA SER A 22 -11.69 19.46 3.20
C SER A 22 -10.76 18.85 4.25
N THR A 23 -10.65 19.48 5.42
CA THR A 23 -9.85 18.94 6.54
C THR A 23 -10.28 17.52 6.92
N GLN A 24 -11.59 17.23 6.89
CA GLN A 24 -12.14 15.92 7.20
C GLN A 24 -11.74 14.88 6.15
N GLU A 25 -11.80 15.22 4.86
CA GLU A 25 -11.34 14.34 3.78
C GLU A 25 -9.83 14.08 3.86
N ASP A 26 -9.06 15.10 4.23
CA ASP A 26 -7.62 15.00 4.44
C ASP A 26 -7.29 14.01 5.57
N GLU A 27 -8.03 14.06 6.67
CA GLU A 27 -7.90 13.11 7.79
C GLU A 27 -8.25 11.68 7.37
N VAL A 28 -9.31 11.50 6.59
CA VAL A 28 -9.70 10.19 6.04
C VAL A 28 -8.62 9.64 5.12
N ASN A 29 -8.11 10.45 4.20
CA ASN A 29 -7.03 10.05 3.28
C ASN A 29 -5.78 9.63 4.05
N ARG A 30 -5.41 10.37 5.11
CA ARG A 30 -4.28 10.02 5.99
C ARG A 30 -4.52 8.72 6.74
N ALA A 31 -5.74 8.48 7.24
CA ALA A 31 -6.08 7.23 7.92
C ALA A 31 -5.99 6.02 6.97
N GLN A 32 -6.52 6.16 5.75
CA GLN A 32 -6.45 5.11 4.72
C GLN A 32 -5.00 4.83 4.30
N ALA A 33 -4.17 5.87 4.15
CA ALA A 33 -2.75 5.70 3.81
C ALA A 33 -1.99 4.92 4.90
N LYS A 34 -2.21 5.26 6.17
CA LYS A 34 -1.62 4.53 7.32
C LYS A 34 -2.07 3.07 7.36
N GLU A 35 -3.33 2.80 7.05
CA GLU A 35 -3.83 1.43 7.01
C GLU A 35 -3.16 0.62 5.87
N ALA A 36 -3.05 1.21 4.68
CA ALA A 36 -2.38 0.58 3.55
C ALA A 36 -0.91 0.26 3.85
N GLU A 37 -0.18 1.22 4.47
CA GLU A 37 1.19 1.02 4.93
C GLU A 37 1.29 -0.14 5.93
N ARG A 38 0.41 -0.17 6.94
CA ARG A 38 0.39 -1.26 7.94
C ARG A 38 0.20 -2.62 7.27
N ARG A 39 -0.74 -2.73 6.31
CA ARG A 39 -1.01 -3.97 5.56
C ARG A 39 0.19 -4.37 4.69
N GLU A 40 0.92 -3.42 4.13
CA GLU A 40 2.12 -3.70 3.35
C GLU A 40 3.26 -4.21 4.25
N VAL A 41 3.50 -3.55 5.39
CA VAL A 41 4.51 -3.98 6.37
C VAL A 41 4.19 -5.39 6.89
N GLU A 42 2.93 -5.67 7.21
CA GLU A 42 2.52 -7.01 7.66
C GLU A 42 2.76 -8.08 6.59
N GLN A 43 2.43 -7.78 5.33
CA GLN A 43 2.72 -8.70 4.22
C GLN A 43 4.22 -8.94 4.05
N ARG A 44 5.03 -7.89 4.10
CA ARG A 44 6.50 -8.00 4.03
C ARG A 44 7.07 -8.80 5.20
N TYR A 45 6.54 -8.61 6.41
CA TYR A 45 6.93 -9.36 7.59
C TYR A 45 6.60 -10.85 7.46
N ARG A 46 5.37 -11.18 7.03
CA ARG A 46 4.99 -12.58 6.75
C ARG A 46 5.87 -13.21 5.68
N GLU A 47 6.24 -12.45 4.65
CA GLU A 47 7.15 -12.92 3.61
C GLU A 47 8.57 -13.13 4.15
N ALA A 48 9.07 -12.25 5.04
CA ALA A 48 10.37 -12.38 5.68
C ALA A 48 10.49 -13.63 6.57
N MET A 49 9.40 -14.02 7.24
CA MET A 49 9.35 -15.21 8.10
C MET A 49 9.32 -16.54 7.32
N ARG A 50 9.24 -16.51 5.97
CA ARG A 50 9.36 -17.72 5.15
C ARG A 50 10.85 -18.08 4.96
N GLU A 51 11.14 -19.38 4.91
CA GLU A 51 12.50 -19.96 4.84
C GLU A 51 13.34 -19.47 3.63
N ALA A 52 12.70 -18.85 2.63
CA ALA A 52 13.33 -18.15 1.50
C ALA A 52 12.68 -16.78 1.21
N GLY A 53 12.29 -16.06 2.27
CA GLY A 53 11.65 -14.75 2.18
C GLY A 53 12.49 -13.70 1.45
N ARG A 54 11.84 -12.90 0.59
CA ARG A 54 12.49 -11.79 -0.12
C ARG A 54 12.97 -10.68 0.82
N TRP A 55 12.35 -10.55 1.99
CA TRP A 55 12.61 -9.50 2.96
C TRP A 55 13.40 -10.04 4.14
N LYS A 56 14.37 -9.26 4.63
CA LYS A 56 15.06 -9.51 5.91
C LYS A 56 14.83 -8.28 6.80
N PHE A 57 14.15 -8.46 7.92
CA PHE A 57 14.10 -7.46 8.98
C PHE A 57 15.32 -7.69 9.88
N ARG A 58 16.12 -6.64 10.11
CA ARG A 58 17.30 -6.66 10.99
C ARG A 58 17.10 -5.64 12.10
#